data_AF-A0A933S117-F1
#
_entry.id   AF-A0A933S117-F1
#
_cell.length_a   1.000
_cell.length_b   1.000
_cell.length_c   1.000
_cell.angle_alpha   90.00
_cell.angle_beta   90.00
_cell.angle_gamma   90.00
#
_symmetry.space_group_name_H-M   'P 1'
#
loop_
_entity.id
_entity.type
_entity.pdbx_description
1 polymer ?
#
loop_
_entity_poly.entity_id
_entity_poly.type
_entity_poly.pdbx_seq_one_letter_code
_entity_poly.pdbx_strand_id
1 'polypeptide(L)'
;MLIHRTSVVEDVMRDWPATIRTFLDFKLACVGCPIATFHTVADSCHEHGIDEAAFLAALRAVVVRVVDQGSLPSDVCSASTTS
;
A
#
# COMPACT_ATOMS: atom_id res chain seq x y z
N MET A 1 0.01 8.01 -10.14
CA MET A 1 -1.07 7.48 -9.28
C MET A 1 -0.69 7.75 -7.84
N LEU A 2 -1.57 8.31 -7.01
CA LEU A 2 -1.32 8.56 -5.58
C LEU A 2 -1.94 7.45 -4.73
N ILE A 3 -1.36 7.17 -3.56
CA ILE A 3 -1.92 6.21 -2.60
C ILE A 3 -3.03 6.90 -1.80
N HIS A 4 -4.22 6.31 -1.81
CA HIS A 4 -5.42 6.78 -1.11
C HIS A 4 -5.81 5.81 0.00
N ARG A 5 -6.59 6.31 0.98
CA ARG A 5 -7.11 5.50 2.09
C ARG A 5 -8.02 4.35 1.63
N THR A 6 -8.69 4.53 0.49
CA THR A 6 -9.58 3.54 -0.13
C THR A 6 -8.84 2.60 -1.09
N SER A 7 -7.53 2.76 -1.26
CA SER A 7 -6.72 1.83 -2.06
C SER A 7 -6.65 0.49 -1.33
N VAL A 8 -6.75 -0.61 -2.09
CA VAL A 8 -6.54 -1.96 -1.56
C VAL A 8 -5.06 -2.13 -1.25
N VAL A 9 -4.75 -2.76 -0.12
CA VAL A 9 -3.37 -2.96 0.35
C VAL A 9 -2.55 -3.75 -0.66
N GLU A 10 -3.13 -4.81 -1.25
CA GLU A 10 -2.49 -5.59 -2.31
C GLU A 10 -2.10 -4.73 -3.52
N ASP A 11 -3.01 -3.90 -4.04
CA ASP A 11 -2.72 -3.02 -5.19
C ASP A 11 -1.58 -2.05 -4.88
N VAL A 12 -1.55 -1.49 -3.67
CA VAL A 12 -0.48 -0.58 -3.24
C VAL A 12 0.86 -1.30 -3.21
N MET A 13 0.93 -2.51 -2.65
CA MET A 13 2.16 -3.30 -2.58
C MET A 13 2.61 -3.79 -3.97
N ARG A 14 1.66 -4.13 -4.85
CA ARG A 14 1.92 -4.58 -6.22
C ARG A 14 2.46 -3.45 -7.09
N ASP A 15 1.82 -2.29 -7.05
CA ASP A 15 2.21 -1.12 -7.83
C ASP A 15 3.50 -0.49 -7.28
N TRP A 16 3.70 -0.56 -5.95
CA TRP A 16 4.85 0.03 -5.27
C TRP A 16 5.49 -0.96 -4.28
N PRO A 17 6.28 -1.94 -4.74
CA PRO A 17 6.89 -2.95 -3.87
C PRO A 17 7.77 -2.37 -2.76
N ALA A 18 8.36 -1.20 -2.97
CA ALA A 18 9.11 -0.48 -1.95
C ALA A 18 8.26 -0.10 -0.71
N THR A 19 6.94 0.03 -0.87
CA THR A 19 6.02 0.34 0.24
C THR A 19 5.86 -0.82 1.21
N ILE A 20 6.16 -2.07 0.81
CA ILE A 20 6.10 -3.26 1.67
C ILE A 20 6.90 -3.03 2.96
N ARG A 21 8.05 -2.34 2.86
CA ARG A 21 8.85 -2.02 4.03
C ARG A 21 8.10 -1.13 5.03
N THR A 22 7.33 -0.16 4.56
CA THR A 22 6.49 0.69 5.40
C THR A 22 5.42 -0.13 6.12
N PHE A 23 4.77 -1.09 5.45
CA PHE A 23 3.80 -1.99 6.12
C PHE A 23 4.46 -2.78 7.26
N LEU A 24 5.67 -3.31 7.02
CA LEU A 24 6.43 -4.05 8.03
C LEU A 24 6.88 -3.15 9.21
N ASP A 25 7.34 -1.93 8.93
CA ASP A 25 7.78 -0.97 9.95
C ASP A 25 6.62 -0.54 10.87
N PHE A 26 5.39 -0.48 10.33
CA PHE A 26 4.16 -0.24 11.09
C PHE A 26 3.56 -1.51 11.73
N LYS A 27 4.28 -2.64 11.69
CA LYS A 27 3.89 -3.95 12.25
C LYS A 27 2.56 -4.50 11.68
N LEU A 28 2.21 -4.11 10.46
CA LEU A 28 1.07 -4.72 9.77
C LEU A 28 1.44 -6.15 9.37
N ALA A 29 0.78 -7.12 10.00
CA ALA A 29 0.93 -8.55 9.71
C ALA A 29 0.28 -8.96 8.37
N CYS A 30 -0.34 -8.02 7.66
CA CYS A 30 -1.00 -8.22 6.37
C CYS A 30 0.00 -8.65 5.26
N VAL A 31 1.29 -8.38 5.42
CA VAL A 31 2.32 -8.76 4.43
C VAL A 31 2.45 -10.29 4.40
N GLY A 32 1.86 -10.91 3.37
CA GLY A 32 1.86 -12.37 3.18
C GLY A 32 0.65 -13.12 3.76
N CYS A 33 -0.34 -12.41 4.31
CA CYS A 33 -1.62 -13.02 4.72
C CYS A 33 -2.63 -12.92 3.56
N PRO A 34 -3.33 -14.01 3.17
CA PRO A 34 -4.31 -13.98 2.07
C PRO A 34 -5.54 -13.09 2.35
N ILE A 35 -5.66 -12.54 3.56
CA ILE A 35 -6.70 -11.55 3.91
C ILE A 35 -6.36 -10.15 3.39
N ALA A 36 -5.08 -9.84 3.14
CA ALA A 36 -4.63 -8.52 2.68
C ALA A 36 -5.19 -8.10 1.31
N THR A 37 -5.69 -9.05 0.51
CA THR A 37 -6.33 -8.79 -0.79
C THR A 37 -7.69 -8.11 -0.68
N PHE A 38 -8.28 -8.05 0.51
CA PHE A 38 -9.66 -7.54 0.69
C PHE A 38 -9.75 -6.25 1.52
N HIS A 39 -8.66 -5.82 2.17
CA HIS A 39 -8.69 -4.68 3.08
C HIS A 39 -8.17 -3.43 2.38
N THR A 40 -8.87 -2.30 2.55
CA THR A 40 -8.31 -1.00 2.17
C THR A 40 -7.25 -0.56 3.17
N VAL A 41 -6.42 0.42 2.79
CA VAL A 41 -5.46 1.04 3.71
C VAL A 41 -6.15 1.53 4.99
N ALA A 42 -7.36 2.10 4.88
CA ALA A 42 -8.15 2.53 6.03
C ALA A 42 -8.58 1.36 6.92
N ASP A 43 -9.05 0.25 6.34
CA ASP A 43 -9.48 -0.93 7.09
C ASP A 43 -8.31 -1.54 7.87
N SER A 44 -7.15 -1.69 7.22
CA SER A 44 -5.93 -2.15 7.91
C SER A 44 -5.49 -1.22 9.03
N CYS A 45 -5.59 0.09 8.84
CA CYS A 45 -5.27 1.03 9.91
C CYS A 45 -6.23 0.90 11.10
N HIS A 46 -7.53 0.76 10.83
CA HIS A 46 -8.56 0.62 11.85
C HIS A 46 -8.41 -0.68 12.65
N GLU A 47 -8.24 -1.81 11.95
CA GLU A 47 -8.14 -3.14 12.55
C GLU A 47 -6.88 -3.30 13.43
N HIS A 48 -5.78 -2.65 13.04
CA HIS A 48 -4.50 -2.71 13.75
C HIS A 48 -4.24 -1.52 14.68
N GLY A 49 -5.19 -0.58 14.82
CA GLY A 49 -5.05 0.59 15.69
C GLY A 49 -3.92 1.55 15.28
N ILE A 50 -3.65 1.66 13.98
CA ILE A 50 -2.61 2.51 13.41
C ILE A 50 -3.19 3.87 13.05
N ASP A 51 -2.40 4.93 13.24
CA ASP A 51 -2.74 6.26 12.74
C ASP A 51 -2.71 6.27 11.20
N GLU A 52 -3.90 6.30 10.61
CA GLU A 52 -4.12 6.32 9.16
C GLU A 52 -3.37 7.48 8.47
N ALA A 53 -3.34 8.66 9.08
CA ALA A 53 -2.71 9.83 8.48
C ALA A 53 -1.18 9.69 8.48
N ALA A 54 -0.61 9.21 9.59
CA ALA A 54 0.81 8.94 9.69
C ALA A 54 1.26 7.84 8.70
N PHE A 55 0.44 6.80 8.56
CA PHE A 55 0.72 5.69 7.65
C PHE A 55 0.67 6.13 6.18
N LEU A 56 -0.37 6.86 5.77
CA LEU A 56 -0.49 7.40 4.41
C LEU A 56 0.65 8.36 4.07
N ALA A 57 1.08 9.19 5.02
CA ALA A 57 2.23 10.08 4.83
C ALA A 57 3.52 9.29 4.60
N ALA A 58 3.75 8.23 5.37
CA ALA A 58 4.92 7.36 5.22
C ALA A 58 4.93 6.63 3.86
N LEU A 59 3.78 6.10 3.43
CA LEU A 59 3.64 5.46 2.11
C LEU A 59 3.96 6.43 0.97
N ARG A 60 3.39 7.64 1.00
CA ARG A 60 3.63 8.66 -0.02
C ARG A 60 5.09 9.11 -0.05
N ALA A 61 5.73 9.24 1.11
CA ALA A 61 7.14 9.60 1.20
C ALA A 61 8.04 8.56 0.53
N VAL A 62 7.73 7.25 0.67
CA VAL A 62 8.45 6.19 -0.03
C VAL A 62 8.24 6.30 -1.54
N VAL A 63 7.01 6.48 -2.00
CA VAL A 63 6.72 6.64 -3.44
C VAL A 63 7.49 7.81 -4.04
N VAL A 64 7.51 8.97 -3.39
CA VAL A 64 8.27 10.14 -3.86
C VAL A 64 9.77 9.82 -3.99
N ARG A 65 10.35 9.12 -3.00
CA ARG A 65 11.76 8.71 -3.04
C ARG A 65 12.05 7.73 -4.17
N VAL A 66 11.18 6.75 -4.39
CA VAL A 66 11.35 5.72 -5.41
C VAL A 66 11.23 6.31 -6.81
N VAL A 67 10.30 7.25 -7.01
CA VAL A 67 10.15 8.01 -8.26
C VAL A 67 11.39 8.87 -8.53
N ASP A 68 11.94 9.54 -7.52
CA ASP A 68 13.19 10.30 -7.63
C ASP A 68 14.38 9.41 -8.01
N GLN A 69 14.38 8.16 -7.53
CA GLN A 69 15.40 7.15 -7.84
C GLN A 69 15.17 6.42 -9.19
N GLY A 70 14.19 6.83 -9.99
CA GLY A 70 13.96 6.32 -11.35
C GLY A 70 13.32 4.94 -11.45
N SER A 71 12.80 4.39 -10.35
CA SER A 71 12.05 3.13 -10.37
C SER A 71 10.57 3.45 -10.63
N LEU A 72 10.11 3.19 -11.86
CA LEU A 72 8.70 3.28 -12.21
C LEU A 72 7.90 2.17 -11.51
N PRO A 73 6.59 2.36 -11.25
CA PRO A 73 5.73 1.29 -10.75
C PRO A 73 5.77 0.12 -11.74
N SER A 74 5.95 -1.08 -11.21
CA SER A 74 6.08 -2.33 -11.97
C SER A 74 4.81 -2.58 -12.79
N ASP A 75 4.86 -2.21 -14.08
CA ASP A 75 3.91 -2.52 -15.15
C ASP A 75 2.41 -2.39 -14.79
N VAL A 76 1.83 -1.23 -15.14
CA VAL A 76 0.38 -1.03 -15.21
C VAL A 76 -0.21 -1.99 -16.24
N CYS A 77 -0.69 -3.14 -15.78
CA CYS A 77 -1.78 -3.88 -16.39
C CYS A 77 -2.45 -4.74 -15.32
N SER A 78 -3.68 -4.37 -14.96
CA SER A 78 -4.82 -5.23 -14.53
C SER A 78 -5.88 -4.38 -13.83
N ALA A 79 -6.62 -3.60 -14.63
CA ALA A 79 -8.03 -3.38 -14.30
C ALA A 79 -8.79 -4.60 -14.83
N SER A 80 -9.24 -5.48 -13.94
CA SER A 80 -10.22 -6.53 -14.24
C SER A 80 -10.97 -6.86 -12.95
N THR A 81 -12.10 -6.20 -12.68
CA THR A 81 -13.46 -6.69 -13.00
C THR A 81 -14.15 -7.16 -11.73
N THR A 82 -15.09 -6.33 -11.29
CA THR A 82 -16.22 -6.68 -10.44
C THR A 82 -16.94 -7.91 -10.99
N SER A 83 -17.26 -8.90 -10.16
CA SER A 83 -18.34 -9.86 -10.39
C SER A 83 -19.02 -10.18 -9.07
#